data_AF-A0A7S1XL19-F1
#
_entry.id   AF-A0A7S1XL19-F1
#
_cell.length_a   1.000
_cell.length_b   1.000
_cell.length_c   1.000
_cell.angle_alpha   90.00
_cell.angle_beta   90.00
_cell.angle_gamma   90.00
#
_symmetry.space_group_name_H-M   'P 1'
#
loop_
_entity.id
_entity.type
_entity.pdbx_description
1 polymer ?
#
loop_
_entity_poly.entity_id
_entity_poly.type
_entity_poly.pdbx_seq_one_letter_code
_entity_poly.pdbx_strand_id
1 'polypeptide(L)'
;SFDGVTRINDAVALLEIYHDLAKREAIIRCVEKKAAEIFVLFRTQVEKRRFEFDNNKRDPPLRANEPQYAGSALWARSLGALEEESWTALHSSTLGFRGREFDDAESAYNSFIAVLHDFKEFRYQAWVEQ
;
A
#
# COMPACT_ATOMS: atom_id res chain seq x y z
N SER A 1 -8.11 -10.08 -19.03
CA SER A 1 -6.64 -9.97 -19.16
C SER A 1 -6.14 -9.12 -18.01
N PHE A 2 -4.90 -9.32 -17.55
CA PHE A 2 -4.22 -8.44 -16.58
C PHE A 2 -3.60 -7.20 -17.25
N ASP A 3 -3.65 -7.11 -18.58
CA ASP A 3 -3.09 -5.97 -19.32
C ASP A 3 -3.81 -4.67 -18.96
N GLY A 4 -3.04 -3.64 -18.59
CA GLY A 4 -3.57 -2.31 -18.28
C GLY A 4 -4.12 -2.15 -16.86
N VAL A 5 -4.03 -3.17 -16.00
CA VAL A 5 -4.44 -3.05 -14.59
C VAL A 5 -3.40 -2.23 -13.84
N THR A 6 -3.80 -1.03 -13.38
CA THR A 6 -2.93 -0.12 -12.62
C THR A 6 -3.29 -0.04 -11.14
N ARG A 7 -4.48 -0.53 -10.74
CA ARG A 7 -4.97 -0.52 -9.36
C ARG A 7 -4.87 -1.93 -8.78
N ILE A 8 -4.40 -2.02 -7.54
CA ILE A 8 -4.21 -3.31 -6.85
C ILE A 8 -5.55 -4.01 -6.64
N ASN A 9 -6.60 -3.29 -6.24
CA ASN A 9 -7.92 -3.88 -5.99
C ASN A 9 -8.49 -4.57 -7.25
N ASP A 10 -8.35 -3.95 -8.42
CA ASP A 10 -8.78 -4.52 -9.69
C ASP A 10 -7.96 -5.79 -10.03
N ALA A 11 -6.66 -5.77 -9.72
CA ALA A 11 -5.79 -6.92 -9.93
C ALA A 11 -6.16 -8.10 -9.02
N VAL A 12 -6.45 -7.83 -7.74
CA VAL A 12 -6.89 -8.83 -6.77
C VAL A 12 -8.20 -9.47 -7.19
N ALA A 13 -9.20 -8.66 -7.57
CA ALA A 13 -10.49 -9.18 -8.01
C ALA A 13 -10.35 -10.12 -9.24
N LEU A 14 -9.53 -9.73 -10.22
CA LEU A 14 -9.25 -10.61 -11.37
C LEU A 14 -8.53 -11.89 -10.96
N LEU A 15 -7.57 -11.79 -10.03
CA LEU A 15 -6.80 -12.92 -9.55
C LEU A 15 -7.69 -13.95 -8.83
N GLU A 16 -8.62 -13.50 -8.00
CA GLU A 16 -9.61 -14.36 -7.34
C GLU A 16 -10.49 -15.08 -8.36
N ILE A 17 -11.00 -14.36 -9.37
CA ILE A 17 -11.79 -14.95 -10.46
C ILE A 17 -10.99 -16.02 -11.19
N TYR A 18 -9.75 -15.71 -11.59
CA TYR A 18 -8.93 -16.67 -12.33
C TYR A 18 -8.53 -17.88 -11.47
N HIS A 19 -8.31 -17.68 -10.18
CA HIS A 19 -8.02 -18.79 -9.28
C HIS A 19 -9.23 -19.71 -9.09
N ASP A 20 -10.44 -19.16 -8.91
CA ASP A 20 -11.63 -19.99 -8.78
C ASP A 20 -11.89 -20.81 -10.06
N LEU A 21 -11.61 -20.23 -11.22
CA LEU A 21 -11.70 -20.94 -12.51
C LEU A 21 -10.54 -21.93 -12.74
N ALA A 22 -9.41 -21.78 -12.05
CA ALA A 22 -8.24 -22.61 -12.25
C ALA A 22 -8.41 -23.99 -11.60
N LYS A 23 -8.77 -25.01 -12.40
CA LYS A 23 -8.88 -26.41 -11.93
C LYS A 23 -7.68 -27.28 -12.31
N ARG A 24 -6.82 -26.83 -13.22
CA ARG A 24 -5.62 -27.56 -13.67
C ARG A 24 -4.38 -26.98 -13.03
N GLU A 25 -3.48 -27.84 -12.55
CA GLU A 25 -2.25 -27.43 -11.86
C GLU A 25 -1.41 -26.43 -12.66
N ALA A 26 -1.26 -26.63 -13.97
CA ALA A 26 -0.52 -25.69 -14.83
C ALA A 26 -1.14 -24.28 -14.83
N ILE A 27 -2.47 -24.17 -14.76
CA ILE A 27 -3.17 -22.89 -14.71
C ILE A 27 -3.04 -22.27 -13.32
N ILE A 28 -3.12 -23.07 -12.26
CA ILE A 28 -2.90 -22.62 -10.88
C ILE A 28 -1.52 -21.96 -10.75
N ARG A 29 -0.46 -22.62 -11.26
CA ARG A 29 0.90 -22.05 -11.26
C ARG A 29 1.00 -20.73 -12.04
N CYS A 30 0.24 -20.56 -13.12
CA CYS A 30 0.18 -19.28 -13.83
C CYS A 30 -0.49 -18.18 -12.99
N VAL A 31 -1.54 -18.51 -12.24
CA VAL A 31 -2.21 -17.58 -11.32
C VAL A 31 -1.27 -17.21 -10.18
N GLU A 32 -0.58 -18.17 -9.57
CA GLU A 32 0.42 -17.91 -8.51
C GLU A 32 1.55 -17.01 -9.00
N LYS A 33 2.07 -17.26 -10.20
CA LYS A 33 3.07 -16.37 -10.81
C LYS A 33 2.54 -14.95 -10.97
N LYS A 34 1.28 -14.80 -11.42
CA LYS A 34 0.66 -13.48 -11.57
C LYS A 34 0.44 -12.80 -10.22
N ALA A 35 0.11 -13.55 -9.17
CA ALA A 35 0.01 -13.03 -7.82
C ALA A 35 1.34 -12.42 -7.35
N ALA A 36 2.46 -13.11 -7.58
CA ALA A 36 3.79 -12.59 -7.26
C ALA A 36 4.09 -11.27 -8.01
N GLU A 37 3.71 -11.16 -9.29
CA GLU A 37 3.84 -9.91 -10.06
C GLU A 37 3.00 -8.76 -9.45
N ILE A 38 1.81 -9.06 -8.92
CA ILE A 38 0.96 -8.06 -8.23
C ILE A 38 1.61 -7.58 -6.92
N PHE A 39 2.23 -8.49 -6.15
CA PHE A 39 2.95 -8.09 -4.93
C PHE A 39 4.15 -7.18 -5.23
N VAL A 40 4.89 -7.46 -6.31
CA VAL A 40 5.96 -6.57 -6.78
C VAL A 40 5.41 -5.20 -7.16
N LEU A 41 4.28 -5.15 -7.88
CA LEU A 41 3.62 -3.89 -8.24
C LEU A 41 3.19 -3.10 -7.00
N PHE A 42 2.58 -3.75 -6.01
CA PHE A 42 2.18 -3.12 -4.75
C PHE A 42 3.39 -2.58 -3.98
N ARG A 43 4.45 -3.37 -3.84
CA ARG A 43 5.70 -2.92 -3.21
C ARG A 43 6.24 -1.65 -3.86
N THR A 44 6.28 -1.59 -5.18
CA THR A 44 6.72 -0.40 -5.92
C THR A 44 5.82 0.83 -5.68
N GLN A 45 4.50 0.63 -5.50
CA GLN A 45 3.59 1.73 -5.12
C GLN A 45 3.91 2.26 -3.72
N VAL A 46 4.09 1.37 -2.74
CA VAL A 46 4.48 1.73 -1.37
C VAL A 46 5.82 2.47 -1.36
N GLU A 47 6.83 1.99 -2.08
CA GLU A 47 8.15 2.64 -2.19
C GLU A 47 8.03 4.05 -2.77
N LYS A 48 7.18 4.24 -3.79
CA LYS A 48 6.93 5.56 -4.38
C LYS A 48 6.26 6.51 -3.39
N ARG A 49 5.27 6.03 -2.61
CA ARG A 49 4.63 6.82 -1.55
C ARG A 49 5.60 7.16 -0.43
N ARG A 50 6.45 6.21 -0.05
CA ARG A 50 7.50 6.45 0.93
C ARG A 50 8.46 7.53 0.47
N PHE A 51 8.88 7.50 -0.79
CA PHE A 51 9.72 8.53 -1.38
C PHE A 51 9.03 9.90 -1.39
N GLU A 52 7.75 9.96 -1.78
CA GLU A 52 6.93 11.18 -1.71
C GLU A 52 6.87 11.75 -0.28
N PHE A 53 6.66 10.89 0.72
CA PHE A 53 6.66 11.28 2.12
C PHE A 53 8.01 11.84 2.56
N ASP A 54 9.11 11.13 2.30
CA ASP A 54 10.44 11.51 2.78
C ASP A 54 10.92 12.85 2.21
N ASN A 55 10.55 13.16 0.98
CA ASN A 55 10.90 14.43 0.33
C ASN A 55 10.11 15.62 0.88
N ASN A 56 8.87 15.40 1.33
CA ASN A 56 7.95 16.49 1.69
C ASN A 56 7.67 16.59 3.20
N LYS A 57 8.07 15.62 4.04
CA LYS A 57 7.73 15.62 5.48
C LYS A 57 8.19 16.86 6.26
N ARG A 58 9.23 17.55 5.77
CA ARG A 58 9.73 18.82 6.34
C ARG A 58 8.83 20.00 6.01
N ASP A 59 8.34 20.05 4.78
CA ASP A 59 7.45 21.10 4.27
C ASP A 59 6.30 20.44 3.47
N PRO A 60 5.29 19.87 4.16
CA PRO A 60 4.20 19.17 3.49
C PRO A 60 3.41 20.11 2.58
N PRO A 61 2.88 19.62 1.44
CA PRO A 61 2.10 20.43 0.51
C PRO A 61 0.71 20.73 1.08
N LEU A 62 0.64 21.66 2.03
CA LEU A 62 -0.59 22.09 2.69
C LEU A 62 -1.28 23.20 1.91
N ARG A 63 -2.60 23.28 2.03
CA ARG A 63 -3.38 24.43 1.52
C ARG A 63 -3.10 25.66 2.39
N ALA A 64 -3.27 26.86 1.82
CA ALA A 64 -3.00 28.12 2.51
C ALA A 64 -3.73 28.28 3.87
N ASN A 65 -4.91 27.68 4.02
CA ASN A 65 -5.72 27.76 5.24
C ASN A 65 -5.63 26.49 6.11
N GLU A 66 -4.76 25.54 5.78
CA GLU A 66 -4.58 24.33 6.58
C GLU A 66 -3.64 24.58 7.77
N PRO A 67 -4.02 24.20 8.99
CA PRO A 67 -3.16 24.34 10.16
C PRO A 67 -1.91 23.47 10.02
N GLN A 68 -0.73 23.99 10.40
CA GLN A 68 0.55 23.31 10.15
C GLN A 68 0.61 21.89 10.73
N TYR A 69 0.20 21.69 11.99
CA TYR A 69 0.29 20.39 12.67
C TYR A 69 -0.75 19.39 12.16
N ALA A 70 -2.03 19.74 12.28
CA ALA A 70 -3.12 18.86 11.86
C ALA A 70 -3.15 18.66 10.33
N GLY A 71 -2.82 19.68 9.54
CA GLY A 71 -2.68 19.60 8.09
C GLY A 71 -1.55 18.65 7.69
N SER A 72 -0.36 18.77 8.31
CA SER A 72 0.74 17.82 8.08
C SER A 72 0.32 16.38 8.38
N ALA A 73 -0.36 16.16 9.50
CA ALA A 73 -0.83 14.83 9.91
C ALA A 73 -1.89 14.26 8.96
N LEU A 74 -2.80 15.10 8.46
CA LEU A 74 -3.81 14.74 7.45
C LEU A 74 -3.17 14.38 6.11
N TRP A 75 -2.19 15.16 5.66
CA TRP A 75 -1.42 14.83 4.46
C TRP A 75 -0.72 13.47 4.60
N ALA A 76 -0.02 13.22 5.71
CA ALA A 76 0.63 11.94 5.96
C ALA A 76 -0.38 10.78 5.98
N ARG A 77 -1.56 10.96 6.59
CA ARG A 77 -2.66 9.99 6.54
C ARG A 77 -3.11 9.71 5.11
N SER A 78 -3.25 10.75 4.28
CA SER A 78 -3.71 10.59 2.89
C SER A 78 -2.76 9.74 2.03
N LEU A 79 -1.47 9.77 2.33
CA LEU A 79 -0.48 8.91 1.65
C LEU A 79 -0.64 7.43 2.01
N GLY A 80 -0.99 7.13 3.27
CA GLY A 80 -1.19 5.77 3.74
C GLY A 80 -2.54 5.16 3.35
N ALA A 81 -3.59 5.98 3.21
CA ALA A 81 -4.96 5.48 3.03
C ALA A 81 -5.14 4.61 1.77
N LEU A 82 -4.52 4.97 0.65
CA LEU A 82 -4.62 4.17 -0.59
C LEU A 82 -3.86 2.85 -0.48
N GLU A 83 -2.71 2.86 0.19
CA GLU A 83 -1.89 1.66 0.39
C GLU A 83 -2.56 0.72 1.40
N GLU A 84 -3.24 1.26 2.40
CA GLU A 84 -4.04 0.50 3.37
C GLU A 84 -5.22 -0.20 2.70
N GLU A 85 -5.92 0.48 1.79
CA GLU A 85 -6.99 -0.13 0.99
C GLU A 85 -6.44 -1.28 0.13
N SER A 86 -5.32 -1.02 -0.56
CA SER A 86 -4.67 -2.01 -1.44
C SER A 86 -4.16 -3.22 -0.66
N TRP A 87 -3.55 -2.99 0.51
CA TRP A 87 -3.08 -4.04 1.40
C TRP A 87 -4.23 -4.86 1.96
N THR A 88 -5.33 -4.20 2.36
CA THR A 88 -6.51 -4.88 2.86
C THR A 88 -7.07 -5.83 1.80
N ALA A 89 -7.20 -5.37 0.55
CA ALA A 89 -7.65 -6.23 -0.56
C ALA A 89 -6.73 -7.44 -0.77
N LEU A 90 -5.40 -7.23 -0.76
CA LEU A 90 -4.42 -8.30 -0.91
C LEU A 90 -4.48 -9.31 0.24
N HIS A 91 -4.59 -8.82 1.47
CA HIS A 91 -4.56 -9.66 2.68
C HIS A 91 -5.89 -10.39 2.90
N SER A 92 -7.04 -9.79 2.55
CA SER A 92 -8.36 -10.42 2.69
C SER A 92 -8.63 -11.49 1.64
N SER A 93 -7.77 -11.60 0.61
CA SER A 93 -7.91 -12.57 -0.45
C SER A 93 -7.92 -14.00 0.08
N THR A 94 -8.80 -14.82 -0.50
CA THR A 94 -8.95 -16.24 -0.14
C THR A 94 -7.77 -17.13 -0.58
N LEU A 95 -6.82 -16.55 -1.33
CA LEU A 95 -5.74 -17.26 -2.01
C LEU A 95 -4.59 -17.70 -1.09
N GLY A 96 -4.53 -17.17 0.14
CA GLY A 96 -3.55 -17.60 1.15
C GLY A 96 -2.10 -17.46 0.67
N PHE A 97 -1.76 -16.29 0.13
CA PHE A 97 -0.46 -16.02 -0.48
C PHE A 97 0.72 -16.29 0.45
N ARG A 98 1.80 -16.82 -0.13
CA ARG A 98 3.07 -17.09 0.54
C ARG A 98 4.20 -16.90 -0.46
N GLY A 99 5.37 -16.52 0.03
CA GLY A 99 6.58 -16.40 -0.78
C GLY A 99 7.28 -15.07 -0.57
N ARG A 100 8.46 -14.95 -1.16
CA ARG A 100 9.35 -13.82 -0.95
C ARG A 100 8.72 -12.49 -1.36
N GLU A 101 8.02 -12.45 -2.50
CA GLU A 101 7.40 -11.23 -3.00
C GLU A 101 6.29 -10.74 -2.06
N PHE A 102 5.56 -11.65 -1.42
CA PHE A 102 4.61 -11.33 -0.37
C PHE A 102 5.32 -10.77 0.87
N ASP A 103 6.35 -11.44 1.37
CA ASP A 103 7.10 -11.01 2.57
C ASP A 103 7.75 -9.63 2.36
N ASP A 104 8.34 -9.40 1.18
CA ASP A 104 8.96 -8.13 0.81
C ASP A 104 7.91 -6.99 0.75
N ALA A 105 6.73 -7.28 0.19
CA ALA A 105 5.62 -6.33 0.11
C ALA A 105 5.03 -6.00 1.49
N GLU A 106 4.82 -7.01 2.33
CA GLU A 106 4.35 -6.86 3.71
C GLU A 106 5.33 -6.01 4.52
N SER A 107 6.62 -6.33 4.44
CA SER A 107 7.67 -5.59 5.14
C SER A 107 7.72 -4.12 4.72
N ALA A 108 7.65 -3.84 3.40
CA ALA A 108 7.62 -2.49 2.88
C ALA A 108 6.40 -1.70 3.37
N TYR A 109 5.21 -2.31 3.32
CA TYR A 109 3.96 -1.70 3.80
C TYR A 109 4.02 -1.39 5.30
N ASN A 110 4.36 -2.39 6.12
CA ASN A 110 4.43 -2.24 7.58
C ASN A 110 5.44 -1.16 7.99
N SER A 111 6.61 -1.14 7.35
CA SER A 111 7.63 -0.10 7.55
C SER A 111 7.13 1.30 7.19
N PHE A 112 6.36 1.43 6.10
CA PHE A 112 5.79 2.72 5.71
C PHE A 112 4.73 3.20 6.69
N ILE A 113 3.79 2.34 7.07
CA ILE A 113 2.71 2.70 8.02
C ILE A 113 3.28 3.08 9.39
N ALA A 114 4.30 2.37 9.88
CA ALA A 114 5.00 2.72 11.12
C ALA A 114 5.57 4.15 11.06
N VAL A 115 6.24 4.50 9.96
CA VAL A 115 6.79 5.85 9.79
C VAL A 115 5.72 6.93 9.71
N LEU A 116 4.59 6.66 9.03
CA LEU A 116 3.46 7.59 9.02
C LEU A 116 2.85 7.75 10.42
N HIS A 117 2.74 6.66 11.18
CA HIS A 117 2.25 6.68 12.55
C HIS A 117 3.13 7.57 13.45
N ASP A 118 4.44 7.31 13.47
CA ASP A 118 5.40 8.07 14.28
C ASP A 118 5.41 9.55 13.92
N PHE A 119 5.28 9.87 12.63
CA PHE A 119 5.19 11.25 12.18
C PHE A 119 3.93 11.96 12.68
N LYS A 120 2.77 11.29 12.64
CA LYS A 120 1.51 11.84 13.16
C LYS A 120 1.59 12.06 14.67
N GLU A 121 2.15 11.11 15.40
CA GLU A 121 2.34 11.22 16.85
C GLU A 121 3.27 12.38 17.19
N PHE A 122 4.40 12.50 16.50
CA PHE A 122 5.32 13.62 16.66
C PHE A 122 4.63 14.98 16.41
N ARG A 123 3.82 15.08 15.36
CA ARG A 123 3.05 16.31 15.07
C ARG A 123 2.00 16.61 16.14
N TYR A 124 1.38 15.59 16.71
CA TYR A 124 0.42 15.74 17.80
C TYR A 124 1.10 16.25 19.08
N GLN A 125 2.21 15.63 19.49
CA GLN A 125 2.96 16.07 20.68
C GLN A 125 3.45 17.51 20.53
N ALA A 126 4.00 17.86 19.37
CA ALA A 126 4.43 19.23 19.09
C ALA A 126 3.30 20.27 19.08
N TRP A 127 2.05 19.84 18.86
CA TRP A 127 0.87 20.71 18.98
C TRP A 127 0.43 20.86 20.43
N VAL A 128 0.50 19.80 21.23
CA VAL A 128 0.16 19.82 22.67
C VAL A 128 1.14 20.66 23.48
N GLU A 129 2.41 20.72 23.07
CA GLU A 129 3.47 21.49 23.72
C GLU A 129 3.47 22.99 23.36
N GLN A 130 2.62 23.43 22.41
CA GLN A 130 2.43 24.84 22.07
C GLN A 130 1.46 25.57 23.00
#